data_AF-A0A8I6ANK1-F1
#
_entry.id   AF-A0A8I6ANK1-F1
#
_cell.length_a   1.000
_cell.length_b   1.000
_cell.length_c   1.000
_cell.angle_alpha   90.00
_cell.angle_beta   90.00
_cell.angle_gamma   90.00
#
_symmetry.space_group_name_H-M   'P 1'
#
loop_
_entity.id
_entity.type
_entity.pdbx_description
1 polymer ?
#
loop_
_entity_poly.entity_id
_entity_poly.type
_entity_poly.pdbx_seq_one_letter_code
_entity_poly.pdbx_strand_id
1 'polypeptide(L)'
;MLAGHKFEIVVENCLLRMLGVDAVGISTVPEVIIARHCGLRAFGFSLITNEVVVGYENLEKANHKEVLETRETAHKGKRRMPTLHLPDRYPSNALTPGPLAR
;
A
#
# COMPACT_ATOMS: atom_id res chain seq x y z
N MET A 1 5.82 -8.77 0.62
CA MET A 1 4.61 -8.98 -0.20
C MET A 1 3.83 -10.12 0.40
N LEU A 2 2.51 -9.99 0.46
CA LEU A 2 1.62 -11.06 0.88
C LEU A 2 1.20 -11.89 -0.34
N ALA A 3 0.83 -13.15 -0.12
CA ALA A 3 0.52 -14.07 -1.20
C ALA A 3 -0.94 -13.92 -1.68
N GLY A 4 -1.12 -13.25 -2.82
CA GLY A 4 -2.37 -13.26 -3.60
C GLY A 4 -3.36 -12.12 -3.30
N HIS A 5 -4.44 -12.08 -4.07
CA HIS A 5 -5.49 -11.06 -3.98
C HIS A 5 -6.53 -11.41 -2.92
N LYS A 6 -6.10 -11.51 -1.67
CA LYS A 6 -6.97 -11.78 -0.51
C LYS A 6 -6.67 -10.77 0.58
N PHE A 7 -7.67 -10.52 1.43
CA PHE A 7 -7.43 -9.81 2.67
C PHE A 7 -6.50 -10.62 3.57
N GLU A 8 -5.63 -9.91 4.26
CA GLU A 8 -4.66 -10.43 5.20
C GLU A 8 -5.36 -10.99 6.43
N ILE A 9 -4.81 -12.07 6.98
CA ILE A 9 -5.29 -12.58 8.28
C ILE A 9 -4.75 -11.70 9.42
N VAL A 10 -5.43 -11.69 10.57
CA VAL A 10 -5.07 -10.86 11.73
C VAL A 10 -3.60 -11.05 12.15
N VAL A 11 -3.08 -12.28 12.11
CA VAL A 11 -1.67 -12.57 12.44
C VAL A 11 -0.71 -11.87 11.48
N GLU A 12 -1.01 -11.87 10.18
CA GLU A 12 -0.20 -11.17 9.17
C GLU A 12 -0.25 -9.66 9.41
N ASN A 13 -1.42 -9.11 9.73
CA ASN A 13 -1.57 -7.69 10.05
C ASN A 13 -0.79 -7.27 11.31
N CYS A 14 -0.82 -8.10 12.36
CA CYS A 14 0.00 -7.89 13.55
C CYS A 14 1.49 -7.88 13.21
N LEU A 15 1.95 -8.83 12.40
CA LEU A 15 3.33 -8.89 11.94
C LEU A 15 3.71 -7.63 11.14
N LEU A 16 2.89 -7.23 10.18
CA LEU A 16 3.14 -6.05 9.34
C LEU A 16 3.20 -4.77 10.19
N ARG A 17 2.27 -4.61 11.13
CA ARG A 17 2.28 -3.47 12.06
C ARG A 17 3.53 -3.47 12.95
N MET A 18 3.97 -4.63 13.44
CA MET A 18 5.23 -4.75 14.19
C MET A 18 6.46 -4.39 13.35
N LEU A 19 6.42 -4.67 12.05
CA LEU A 19 7.47 -4.28 11.09
C LEU A 19 7.42 -2.79 10.71
N GLY A 20 6.46 -2.01 11.26
CA GLY A 20 6.30 -0.59 10.97
C GLY A 20 5.62 -0.29 9.63
N VAL A 21 4.81 -1.21 9.11
CA VAL A 21 4.04 -0.99 7.89
C VAL A 21 2.83 -0.10 8.19
N ASP A 22 2.76 1.07 7.55
CA ASP A 22 1.66 2.02 7.71
C ASP A 22 0.48 1.81 6.74
N ALA A 23 0.74 1.14 5.61
CA ALA A 23 -0.27 0.87 4.59
C ALA A 23 0.01 -0.44 3.84
N VAL A 24 -1.07 -1.16 3.52
CA VAL A 24 -1.00 -2.41 2.76
C VAL A 24 -1.72 -2.23 1.43
N GLY A 25 -1.12 -2.75 0.35
CA GLY A 25 -1.68 -2.66 -1.00
C GLY A 25 -1.33 -3.90 -1.80
N ILE A 26 -2.33 -4.46 -2.46
CA ILE A 26 -2.24 -5.77 -3.13
C ILE A 26 -1.68 -5.63 -4.56
N SER A 27 -2.16 -4.64 -5.32
CA SER A 27 -1.93 -4.54 -6.78
C SER A 27 -1.30 -3.22 -7.21
N THR A 28 -0.62 -2.51 -6.30
CA THR A 28 0.11 -1.29 -6.67
C THR A 28 1.58 -1.42 -6.31
N VAL A 29 1.86 -2.01 -5.15
CA VAL A 29 3.23 -2.23 -4.67
C VAL A 29 4.00 -3.21 -5.59
N PRO A 30 3.45 -4.37 -5.98
CA PRO A 30 4.17 -5.29 -6.88
C PRO A 30 4.47 -4.70 -8.25
N GLU A 31 3.52 -3.98 -8.83
CA GLU A 31 3.62 -3.33 -10.13
C GLU A 31 4.68 -2.24 -10.11
N VAL A 32 4.75 -1.44 -9.03
CA VAL A 32 5.80 -0.44 -8.83
C VAL A 32 7.17 -1.10 -8.69
N ILE A 33 7.28 -2.20 -7.94
CA ILE A 33 8.54 -2.93 -7.77
C ILE A 33 9.05 -3.45 -9.12
N ILE A 34 8.17 -4.04 -9.94
CA ILE A 34 8.52 -4.50 -11.28
C ILE A 34 8.93 -3.32 -12.17
N ALA A 35 8.16 -2.23 -12.18
CA ALA A 35 8.50 -1.04 -12.95
C ALA A 35 9.88 -0.48 -12.59
N ARG A 36 10.21 -0.42 -11.29
CA ARG A 36 11.54 0.02 -10.80
C ARG A 36 12.64 -0.97 -11.15
N HIS A 37 12.37 -2.27 -11.09
CA HIS A 37 13.30 -3.30 -11.53
C HIS A 37 13.63 -3.18 -13.03
N CYS A 38 12.65 -2.76 -13.84
CA CYS A 38 12.82 -2.44 -15.25
C CYS A 38 13.41 -1.04 -15.52
N GLY A 39 13.86 -0.32 -14.49
CA GLY A 39 14.45 1.02 -14.64
C GLY A 39 13.43 2.14 -14.95
N LEU A 40 12.13 1.85 -14.90
CA LEU A 40 11.09 2.85 -15.14
C LEU A 40 10.94 3.77 -13.93
N ARG A 41 10.57 5.03 -14.19
CA ARG A 41 10.09 5.93 -13.13
C ARG A 41 8.63 5.60 -12.87
N ALA A 42 8.28 5.39 -11.60
CA ALA A 42 6.92 5.12 -11.17
C ALA A 42 6.48 6.21 -10.20
N PHE A 43 5.30 6.77 -10.42
CA PHE A 43 4.60 7.62 -9.48
C PHE A 43 3.33 6.87 -9.06
N GLY A 44 3.26 6.50 -7.78
CA GLY A 44 2.12 5.76 -7.23
C GLY A 44 1.21 6.69 -6.44
N PHE A 45 -0.09 6.62 -6.69
CA PHE A 45 -1.10 7.12 -5.77
C PHE A 45 -2.00 5.94 -5.39
N SER A 46 -2.42 5.89 -4.13
CA SER A 46 -3.35 4.86 -3.65
C SER A 46 -4.45 5.52 -2.82
N LEU A 47 -5.65 4.96 -2.92
CA LEU A 47 -6.77 5.31 -2.06
C LEU A 47 -6.79 4.33 -0.90
N ILE A 48 -6.76 4.84 0.34
CA ILE A 48 -7.02 4.01 1.52
C ILE A 48 -8.52 3.72 1.56
N THR A 49 -8.88 2.45 1.37
CA THR A 49 -10.27 2.01 1.23
C THR A 49 -10.89 1.46 2.50
N ASN A 50 -10.06 1.01 3.44
CA ASN A 50 -10.46 0.39 4.69
C ASN A 50 -9.32 0.47 5.71
N GLU A 51 -9.66 0.32 6.99
CA GLU A 51 -8.68 0.12 8.06
C GLU A 51 -8.28 -1.35 8.16
N VAL A 52 -7.06 -1.60 8.66
CA VAL A 52 -6.51 -2.95 8.81
C VAL A 52 -6.87 -3.51 10.19
N VAL A 53 -7.43 -4.71 10.21
CA VAL A 53 -7.84 -5.39 11.44
C VAL A 53 -6.65 -6.08 12.09
N VAL A 54 -6.29 -5.63 13.30
CA VAL A 54 -5.10 -6.07 14.06
C VAL A 54 -5.45 -6.78 15.38
N GLY A 55 -6.73 -6.92 15.70
CA GLY A 55 -7.22 -7.56 16.91
C GLY A 55 -8.33 -8.55 16.58
N TYR A 56 -8.40 -9.66 17.34
CA TYR A 56 -9.46 -10.66 17.17
C TYR A 56 -10.77 -10.24 17.84
N GLU A 57 -10.69 -9.32 18.80
CA GLU A 57 -11.81 -8.67 19.45
C GLU A 57 -12.55 -7.70 18.53
N ASN A 58 -11.89 -7.23 17.45
CA ASN A 58 -12.56 -6.42 16.44
C ASN A 58 -13.46 -7.31 15.58
N LEU A 59 -14.76 -7.05 15.64
CA LEU A 59 -15.78 -7.76 14.87
C LEU A 59 -15.88 -7.28 13.42
N GLU A 60 -15.31 -6.10 13.12
CA GLU A 60 -15.27 -5.59 11.76
C GLU A 60 -14.31 -6.45 10.94
N LYS A 61 -14.87 -7.10 9.91
CA LYS A 61 -14.10 -7.92 8.96
C LYS A 61 -13.95 -7.14 7.68
N ALA A 62 -12.76 -7.17 7.12
CA ALA A 62 -12.49 -6.61 5.80
C ALA A 62 -13.52 -7.15 4.79
N ASN A 63 -14.26 -6.25 4.14
CA ASN A 63 -15.34 -6.59 3.22
C ASN A 63 -15.10 -5.92 1.87
N HIS A 64 -15.16 -6.71 0.81
CA HIS A 64 -14.99 -6.22 -0.55
C HIS A 64 -16.05 -5.18 -0.95
N LYS A 65 -17.28 -5.28 -0.42
CA LYS A 65 -18.36 -4.32 -0.70
C LYS A 65 -18.00 -2.92 -0.22
N GLU A 66 -17.50 -2.79 1.01
CA GLU A 66 -17.08 -1.52 1.59
C GLU A 66 -15.94 -0.89 0.77
N VAL A 67 -14.95 -1.71 0.40
CA VAL A 67 -13.82 -1.28 -0.44
C VAL A 67 -14.31 -0.71 -1.78
N LEU A 68 -15.27 -1.38 -2.42
CA LEU A 68 -15.87 -0.91 -3.68
C LEU A 68 -16.70 0.37 -3.49
N GLU A 69 -17.49 0.47 -2.43
CA GLU A 69 -18.29 1.67 -2.12
C GLU A 69 -17.41 2.90 -1.85
N THR A 70 -16.31 2.72 -1.12
CA THR A 70 -15.32 3.76 -0.87
C THR A 70 -14.64 4.21 -2.16
N ARG A 71 -14.28 3.25 -3.03
CA ARG A 71 -13.76 3.53 -4.37
C ARG A 71 -14.75 4.34 -5.20
N GLU A 72 -16.01 3.92 -5.30
CA GLU A 72 -17.05 4.61 -6.07
C GLU A 72 -17.27 6.04 -5.54
N THR A 73 -17.24 6.22 -4.22
CA THR A 73 -17.38 7.54 -3.59
C THR A 73 -16.21 8.46 -3.90
N ALA A 74 -14.98 7.94 -3.88
CA ALA A 74 -13.79 8.68 -4.26
C ALA A 74 -13.78 9.00 -5.77
N HIS A 75 -14.20 8.04 -6.60
CA HIS A 75 -14.29 8.20 -8.05
C HIS A 75 -15.26 9.32 -8.46
N LYS A 76 -16.37 9.49 -7.73
CA LYS A 76 -17.32 10.62 -7.90
C LYS A 76 -16.73 12.00 -7.56
N GLY A 77 -15.42 12.12 -7.37
CA GLY A 77 -14.71 13.40 -7.23
C GLY A 77 -14.99 14.14 -5.93
N LYS A 78 -15.65 13.50 -4.95
CA LYS A 78 -15.99 14.14 -3.67
C LYS A 78 -14.76 14.39 -2.78
N ARG A 79 -13.63 13.74 -3.07
CA ARG A 79 -12.38 13.92 -2.31
C ARG A 79 -11.35 14.57 -3.23
N ARG A 80 -11.05 15.85 -2.99
CA ARG A 80 -9.94 16.53 -3.67
C ARG A 80 -8.65 15.82 -3.28
N MET A 81 -7.89 15.36 -4.27
CA MET A 81 -6.50 14.96 -4.06
C MET A 81 -5.75 16.14 -3.44
N PRO A 82 -5.03 15.97 -2.33
CA PRO A 82 -4.15 17.01 -1.83
C PRO A 82 -3.08 17.29 -2.91
N THR A 83 -2.68 18.55 -3.02
CA THR A 83 -1.57 18.94 -3.88
C THR A 83 -0.29 18.28 -3.37
N LEU A 84 0.11 17.19 -4.02
CA LEU A 84 1.35 16.50 -3.71
C LEU A 84 2.49 17.17 -4.49
N HIS A 85 3.40 17.84 -3.79
CA HIS A 85 4.68 18.23 -4.37
C HIS A 85 5.50 16.96 -4.59
N LEU A 86 5.65 16.53 -5.84
CA LEU A 86 6.59 15.46 -6.15
C LEU A 86 8.01 15.98 -5.94
N PRO A 87 8.88 15.26 -5.21
CA PRO A 87 10.30 15.56 -5.24
C PRO A 87 10.83 15.35 -6.67
N ASP A 88 11.65 16.27 -7.17
CA ASP A 88 12.15 16.25 -8.56
C ASP A 88 12.92 14.97 -8.91
N ARG A 89 13.47 14.26 -7.92
CA ARG A 89 14.26 13.03 -8.16
C ARG A 89 14.14 12.04 -6.99
N TYR A 90 13.65 10.84 -7.28
CA TYR A 90 13.96 9.67 -6.47
C TYR A 90 15.38 9.20 -6.83
N PRO A 91 16.29 8.97 -5.86
CA PRO A 91 17.63 8.48 -6.15
C PRO A 91 17.54 7.13 -6.90
N SER A 92 18.17 7.03 -8.07
CA SER A 92 18.23 5.76 -8.83
C SER A 92 18.93 4.64 -8.05
N ASN A 93 19.77 5.02 -7.08
CA ASN A 93 20.56 4.19 -6.19
C ASN A 93 19.88 3.84 -4.86
N ALA A 94 18.67 4.32 -4.56
CA ALA A 94 18.00 3.97 -3.29
C ALA A 94 17.63 2.48 -3.16
N LEU A 95 17.62 1.73 -4.26
CA LEU A 95 17.40 0.28 -4.28
C LEU A 95 18.68 -0.55 -4.46
N THR A 96 19.86 0.08 -4.59
CA THR A 96 21.08 -0.70 -4.42
C THR A 96 21.20 -0.98 -2.92
N PRO A 97 21.16 -2.25 -2.47
CA PRO A 97 21.50 -2.55 -1.09
C PRO A 97 22.89 -1.98 -0.87
N GLY A 98 22.99 -0.95 -0.03
CA GLY A 98 24.29 -0.51 0.46
C GLY A 98 25.01 -1.74 1.03
N PRO A 99 26.34 -1.80 0.92
CA PRO A 99 27.09 -2.91 1.50
C PRO A 99 26.65 -3.04 2.96
N LEU A 100 26.14 -4.23 3.30
CA LEU A 100 25.80 -4.63 4.67
C LEU A 100 26.88 -4.06 5.59
N ALA A 101 26.52 -3.08 6.41
CA ALA A 101 27.41 -2.58 7.45
C ALA A 101 27.77 -3.81 8.31
N ARG A 102 29.03 -4.23 8.18
CA ARG A 102 29.62 -5.29 9.00
C ARG A 102 29.78 -4.81 10.44
#